data_AF-A0A7G8BDC4-F1
#
_entry.id   AF-A0A7G8BDC4-F1
#
_cell.length_a   1.000
_cell.length_b   1.000
_cell.length_c   1.000
_cell.angle_alpha   90.00
_cell.angle_beta   90.00
_cell.angle_gamma   90.00
#
_symmetry.space_group_name_H-M   'P 1'
#
loop_
_entity.id
_entity.type
_entity.pdbx_description
1 polymer ?
#
loop_
_entity_poly.entity_id
_entity_poly.type
_entity_poly.pdbx_seq_one_letter_code
_entity_poly.pdbx_strand_id
1 'polypeptide(L)'
;MAFTETFRCEVCGKAKSGESEDWWLAWAEQFSPTPDAQPLPQLRFTPWDVLLSHQPDVRHLCGARCAQTVMDRWMTSSNGV
;
A
#
# COMPACT_ATOMS: atom_id res chain seq x y z
N MET A 1 8.39 -26.20 9.85
CA MET A 1 9.09 -25.31 8.89
C MET A 1 8.30 -24.00 8.88
N ALA A 2 8.74 -22.98 9.61
CA ALA A 2 8.09 -21.68 9.59
C ALA A 2 8.59 -20.96 8.33
N PHE A 3 7.72 -20.81 7.34
CA PHE A 3 8.01 -20.00 6.16
C PHE A 3 8.12 -18.55 6.66
N THR A 4 9.34 -18.05 6.84
CA THR A 4 9.58 -16.67 7.27
C THR A 4 9.25 -15.77 6.09
N GLU A 5 7.96 -15.51 5.89
CA GLU A 5 7.49 -14.60 4.85
C GLU A 5 8.12 -13.23 5.12
N THR A 6 9.04 -12.85 4.24
CA THR A 6 9.83 -11.63 4.40
C THR A 6 9.17 -10.54 3.58
N PHE A 7 8.32 -9.75 4.21
CA PHE A 7 7.73 -8.56 3.60
C PHE A 7 8.81 -7.50 3.37
N ARG A 8 8.75 -6.81 2.23
CA ARG A 8 9.74 -5.78 1.86
C ARG A 8 9.05 -4.50 1.49
N CYS A 9 9.61 -3.38 1.93
CA CYS A 9 9.09 -2.09 1.56
C CYS A 9 9.28 -1.84 0.05
N GLU A 10 8.22 -1.45 -0.66
CA GLU A 10 8.28 -1.16 -2.09
C GLU A 10 9.19 0.04 -2.41
N VAL A 11 9.28 1.02 -1.50
CA VAL A 11 10.00 2.27 -1.75
C VAL A 11 11.51 2.13 -1.52
N CYS A 12 11.91 1.51 -0.42
CA CYS A 12 13.32 1.46 0.02
C CYS A 12 13.90 0.04 0.06
N GLY A 13 13.10 -1.00 -0.19
CA GLY A 13 13.55 -2.40 -0.15
C GLY A 13 13.79 -2.97 1.25
N LYS A 14 13.56 -2.19 2.33
CA LYS A 14 13.78 -2.64 3.71
C LYS A 14 12.89 -3.85 4.02
N ALA A 15 13.48 -4.93 4.55
CA ALA A 15 12.74 -6.09 5.04
C ALA A 15 12.06 -5.79 6.37
N LYS A 16 10.85 -6.32 6.58
CA LYS A 16 10.13 -6.24 7.85
C LYS A 16 10.84 -7.09 8.89
N SER A 17 11.43 -6.45 9.88
CA SER A 17 11.81 -7.11 11.13
C SER A 17 10.57 -7.23 12.02
N GLY A 18 10.46 -8.33 12.77
CA GLY A 18 9.27 -8.72 13.53
C GLY A 18 8.71 -7.66 14.49
N GLU A 19 9.51 -6.66 14.86
CA GLU A 19 9.17 -5.65 15.89
C GLU A 19 8.97 -4.22 15.34
N SER A 20 8.99 -4.01 14.02
CA SER A 20 8.72 -2.65 13.49
C SER A 20 7.22 -2.33 13.53
N GLU A 21 6.83 -1.44 14.45
CA GLU A 21 5.44 -1.00 14.69
C GLU A 21 4.92 -0.03 13.61
N ASP A 22 5.79 0.62 12.85
CA ASP A 22 5.40 1.70 11.92
C ASP A 22 5.09 1.24 10.48
N TRP A 23 4.69 -0.02 10.28
CA TRP A 23 4.41 -0.51 8.94
C TRP A 23 3.01 -0.14 8.46
N TRP A 24 2.92 0.22 7.18
CA TRP A 24 1.69 0.60 6.50
C TRP A 24 1.48 -0.30 5.28
N LEU A 25 0.22 -0.46 4.92
CA LEU A 25 -0.22 -1.11 3.71
C LEU A 25 -0.90 -0.09 2.82
N ALA A 26 -0.64 -0.13 1.52
CA ALA A 26 -1.30 0.71 0.54
C ALA A 26 -1.70 -0.07 -0.71
N TRP A 27 -2.85 0.24 -1.27
CA TRP A 27 -3.32 -0.33 -2.54
C TRP A 27 -4.18 0.68 -3.29
N ALA A 28 -4.28 0.49 -4.60
CA ALA A 28 -5.20 1.26 -5.43
C ALA A 28 -6.47 0.45 -5.66
N GLU A 29 -7.62 1.08 -5.56
CA GLU A 29 -8.92 0.50 -5.89
C GLU A 29 -9.71 1.42 -6.80
N GLN A 30 -10.72 0.88 -7.48
CA GLN A 30 -11.69 1.68 -8.21
C GLN A 30 -12.91 1.88 -7.31
N PHE A 31 -13.20 3.13 -6.99
CA PHE A 31 -14.31 3.51 -6.13
C PHE A 31 -15.36 4.29 -6.91
N SER A 32 -16.60 3.82 -6.90
CA SER A 32 -17.75 4.53 -7.46
C SER A 32 -18.60 5.10 -6.32
N PRO A 33 -18.72 6.43 -6.18
CA PRO A 33 -19.49 7.05 -5.10
C PRO A 33 -21.00 6.82 -5.25
N THR A 34 -21.48 6.60 -6.48
CA THR A 34 -22.86 6.24 -6.79
C THR A 34 -22.88 5.12 -7.84
N PRO A 35 -23.97 4.33 -7.93
CA PRO A 35 -24.07 3.23 -8.91
C PRO A 35 -23.87 3.66 -10.36
N ASP A 36 -24.24 4.90 -10.70
CA ASP A 36 -24.16 5.46 -12.05
C ASP A 36 -22.90 6.32 -12.29
N ALA A 37 -22.03 6.47 -11.27
CA ALA A 37 -20.81 7.26 -11.42
C ALA A 37 -19.67 6.43 -12.02
N GLN A 38 -18.88 7.09 -12.87
CA GLN A 38 -17.63 6.50 -13.36
C GLN A 38 -16.70 6.16 -12.18
N PRO A 39 -16.09 4.97 -12.18
CA PRO A 39 -15.16 4.58 -11.13
C PRO A 39 -13.97 5.53 -11.09
N LEU A 40 -13.65 6.02 -9.89
CA LEU A 40 -12.49 6.88 -9.66
C LEU A 40 -11.36 6.03 -9.06
N PRO A 41 -10.11 6.18 -9.53
CA PRO A 41 -8.98 5.55 -8.88
C PRO A 41 -8.80 6.16 -7.49
N GLN A 42 -8.74 5.31 -6.47
CA GLN A 42 -8.52 5.71 -5.09
C GLN A 42 -7.32 4.98 -4.51
N LEU A 43 -6.40 5.72 -3.90
CA LEU A 43 -5.30 5.16 -3.14
C LEU A 43 -5.71 5.06 -1.67
N ARG A 44 -5.62 3.86 -1.09
CA ARG A 44 -5.89 3.61 0.33
C ARG A 44 -4.60 3.40 1.10
N PHE A 45 -4.65 3.79 2.37
CA PHE A 45 -3.63 3.51 3.38
C PHE A 45 -4.28 2.96 4.64
N THR A 46 -3.64 1.96 5.24
CA THR A 46 -4.04 1.39 6.54
C THR A 46 -2.79 0.98 7.32
N PRO A 47 -2.85 0.98 8.67
CA PRO A 47 -1.82 0.34 9.47
C PRO A 47 -1.62 -1.13 9.08
N TRP A 48 -0.45 -1.67 9.44
CA TRP A 48 -0.14 -3.08 9.18
C TRP A 48 -1.24 -4.01 9.69
N ASP A 49 -1.75 -4.83 8.78
CA ASP A 49 -2.65 -5.93 9.08
C ASP A 49 -2.13 -7.19 8.40
N VAL A 50 -2.05 -8.28 9.15
CA VAL A 50 -1.45 -9.53 8.65
C VAL A 50 -2.28 -10.10 7.50
N LEU A 51 -3.61 -10.09 7.59
CA LEU A 51 -4.47 -10.66 6.55
C LEU A 51 -4.37 -9.85 5.25
N LEU A 52 -4.41 -8.52 5.36
CA LEU A 52 -4.24 -7.63 4.21
C LEU A 52 -2.83 -7.68 3.61
N SER A 53 -1.81 -7.99 4.42
CA SER A 53 -0.43 -8.06 3.93
C SER A 53 -0.17 -9.16 2.89
N HIS A 54 -1.02 -10.20 2.86
CA HIS A 54 -0.93 -11.29 1.88
C HIS A 54 -1.75 -11.04 0.60
N GLN A 55 -2.49 -9.92 0.52
CA GLN A 55 -3.22 -9.55 -0.69
C GLN A 55 -2.23 -9.23 -1.82
N PRO A 56 -2.50 -9.67 -3.07
CA PRO A 56 -1.55 -9.52 -4.18
C PRO A 56 -1.31 -8.07 -4.59
N ASP A 57 -2.29 -7.18 -4.40
CA ASP A 57 -2.24 -5.79 -4.84
C ASP A 57 -1.79 -4.81 -3.75
N VAL A 58 -1.38 -5.35 -2.59
CA VAL A 58 -0.97 -4.56 -1.43
C VAL A 58 0.52 -4.30 -1.45
N ARG A 59 0.86 -3.02 -1.30
CA ARG A 59 2.22 -2.51 -1.18
C ARG A 59 2.57 -2.37 0.28
N HIS A 60 3.71 -2.93 0.68
CA HIS A 60 4.21 -2.82 2.04
C HIS A 60 5.09 -1.58 2.19
N LEU A 61 4.93 -0.84 3.28
CA LEU A 61 5.58 0.45 3.50
C LEU A 61 6.13 0.52 4.92
N CYS A 62 7.44 0.76 5.07
CA CYS A 62 8.12 0.68 6.37
C CYS A 62 8.10 1.99 7.19
N GLY A 63 7.06 2.82 7.02
CA GLY A 63 6.93 4.09 7.74
C GLY A 63 6.29 5.22 6.92
N ALA A 64 5.97 6.31 7.60
CA ALA A 64 5.28 7.47 7.03
C ALA A 64 5.99 8.08 5.80
N ARG A 65 7.33 8.17 5.81
CA ARG A 65 8.10 8.70 4.67
C ARG A 65 7.95 7.85 3.41
N CYS A 66 7.91 6.53 3.56
CA CYS A 66 7.69 5.63 2.42
C CYS A 66 6.24 5.72 1.92
N ALA A 67 5.27 5.85 2.84
CA ALA A 67 3.88 6.09 2.48
C ALA A 67 3.67 7.40 1.72
N GLN A 68 4.27 8.49 2.18
CA GLN A 68 4.26 9.79 1.49
C GLN A 68 4.87 9.69 0.09
N THR A 69 6.01 9.00 -0.05
CA THR A 69 6.62 8.78 -1.38
C THR A 69 5.67 8.07 -2.34
N VAL A 70 4.91 7.08 -1.86
CA VAL A 70 3.90 6.40 -2.69
C VAL A 70 2.75 7.34 -3.04
N MET A 71 2.28 8.14 -2.08
CA MET A 71 1.24 9.14 -2.32
C MET A 71 1.68 10.16 -3.36
N ASP A 72 2.89 10.71 -3.23
CA ASP A 72 3.48 11.67 -4.17
C ASP A 72 3.60 11.06 -5.57
N ARG A 73 4.08 9.81 -5.66
CA ARG A 73 4.16 9.07 -6.93
C ARG A 73 2.78 8.85 -7.53
N TRP A 74 1.77 8.55 -6.74
CA TRP A 74 0.40 8.34 -7.22
C TRP A 74 -0.24 9.64 -7.71
N MET A 75 0.00 10.76 -7.04
CA MET A 75 -0.49 12.09 -7.47
C MET A 75 0.24 12.64 -8.69
N THR A 76 1.53 12.31 -8.85
CA THR A 76 2.38 12.82 -9.94
C THR A 76 2.37 11.91 -11.16
N SER A 77 2.17 10.60 -10.96
CA SER A 77 1.89 9.67 -12.05
C SER A 77 0.56 10.10 -12.64
N SER A 78 0.62 10.70 -13.83
CA SER A 78 -0.52 11.13 -14.61
C SER A 78 -1.46 9.95 -14.86
N ASN A 79 -2.34 9.63 -13.90
CA ASN A 79 -3.62 8.96 -14.14
C ASN A 79 -4.59 9.97 -14.79
N GLY A 80 -4.08 10.67 -15.80
CA GLY A 80 -4.83 11.49 -16.71
C GLY A 80 -5.27 10.61 -17.86
N VAL A 81 -6.58 10.33 -17.87
CA VAL A 81 -7.38 9.74 -18.95
C VAL A 81 -7.18 8.24 -19.17
#